data_AF-A0AAD6IT32-F1
#
_entry.id   AF-A0AAD6IT32-F1
#
_cell.length_a   1.000
_cell.length_b   1.000
_cell.length_c   1.000
_cell.angle_alpha   90.00
_cell.angle_beta   90.00
_cell.angle_gamma   90.00
#
_symmetry.space_group_name_H-M   'P 1'
#
loop_
_entity.id
_entity.type
_entity.pdbx_description
1 polymer ?
#
loop_
_entity_poly.entity_id
_entity_poly.type
_entity_poly.pdbx_seq_one_letter_code
_entity_poly.pdbx_strand_id
1 'polypeptide(L)'
;MPALIPSYAPEYSSQELRLKIRRGEIEGSTSGLARTMQANLMVLPSVYAKDFRGLCMRNPVACPLLECLKPGDWESRLAVNSDLRTDIPAYNVWKDGELVSHRKSDVCEEWTSDHIGFLIGCSYSFETALKDAGLESICSKKNLAVPMYITNIRLNPSGVFSGSYVVSMRSYKECDIPRVREITGNYIKQHGEPIAWGWEEAACIGVRRKIEMRMVDFGDFVEIPDDEIPVFWACGVTPQVAVQKCQLKGVIMSHLPGEKLTSKEINMIYLPTSQMTADIFTEALPKLLHDTHTASLGLHLNHKVQRTNPNIQ
;
A
#
# COMPACT_ATOMS: atom_id res chain seq x y z
N MET A 1 23.66 -26.25 26.60
CA MET A 1 23.14 -24.97 26.06
C MET A 1 23.19 -25.07 24.54
N PRO A 2 22.06 -25.12 23.82
CA PRO A 2 22.12 -25.10 22.37
C PRO A 2 22.47 -23.68 21.91
N ALA A 3 23.47 -23.58 21.06
CA ALA A 3 23.94 -22.33 20.49
C ALA A 3 22.81 -21.60 19.75
N LEU A 4 22.66 -20.30 20.01
CA LEU A 4 21.84 -19.38 19.23
C LEU A 4 22.28 -19.46 17.77
N ILE A 5 21.43 -20.06 16.92
CA ILE A 5 21.58 -19.98 15.47
C ILE A 5 21.32 -18.52 15.09
N PRO A 6 22.29 -17.78 14.51
CA PRO A 6 22.01 -16.44 14.01
C PRO A 6 21.10 -16.59 12.78
N SER A 7 19.79 -16.39 12.93
CA SER A 7 18.85 -16.40 11.82
C SER A 7 18.87 -15.06 11.09
N TYR A 8 19.97 -14.71 10.44
CA TYR A 8 19.98 -13.59 9.52
C TYR A 8 20.49 -14.09 8.17
N ALA A 9 19.56 -14.32 7.25
CA ALA A 9 19.90 -14.39 5.83
C ALA A 9 20.61 -13.08 5.44
N PRO A 10 21.59 -13.10 4.50
CA PRO A 10 22.27 -11.89 4.10
C PRO A 10 21.25 -10.89 3.53
N GLU A 11 21.14 -9.72 4.16
CA GLU A 11 20.30 -8.64 3.67
C GLU A 11 20.90 -8.10 2.37
N TYR A 12 20.22 -8.34 1.25
CA TYR A 12 20.61 -7.72 -0.01
C TYR A 12 20.45 -6.20 0.11
N SER A 13 21.39 -5.44 -0.44
CA SER A 13 21.11 -4.03 -0.73
C SER A 13 19.97 -3.92 -1.73
N SER A 14 19.24 -2.79 -1.72
CA SER A 14 18.17 -2.54 -2.69
C SER A 14 18.64 -2.68 -4.14
N GLN A 15 19.88 -2.29 -4.44
CA GLN A 15 20.47 -2.39 -5.77
C GLN A 15 20.78 -3.84 -6.17
N GLU A 16 21.43 -4.61 -5.29
CA GLU A 16 21.70 -6.03 -5.56
C GLU A 16 20.42 -6.80 -5.83
N LEU A 17 19.38 -6.50 -5.05
CA LEU A 17 18.09 -7.14 -5.18
C LEU A 17 17.42 -6.86 -6.53
N ARG A 18 17.41 -5.59 -6.97
CA ARG A 18 16.95 -5.21 -8.32
C ARG A 18 17.74 -5.92 -9.42
N LEU A 19 19.07 -5.99 -9.29
CA LEU A 19 19.92 -6.69 -10.26
C LEU A 19 19.65 -8.20 -10.32
N LYS A 20 19.39 -8.84 -9.19
CA LYS A 20 19.01 -10.26 -9.12
C LYS A 20 17.67 -10.52 -9.78
N ILE A 21 16.68 -9.65 -9.51
CA ILE A 21 15.36 -9.71 -10.15
C ILE A 21 15.49 -9.54 -11.67
N ARG A 22 16.25 -8.53 -12.13
CA ARG A 22 16.51 -8.28 -13.55
C ARG A 22 17.14 -9.50 -14.26
N ARG A 23 17.89 -10.32 -13.54
CA ARG A 23 18.53 -11.54 -14.08
C ARG A 23 17.65 -12.79 -13.99
N GLY A 24 16.44 -12.69 -13.46
CA GLY A 24 15.57 -13.85 -13.21
C GLY A 24 16.04 -14.73 -12.04
N GLU A 25 16.94 -14.25 -11.18
CA GLU A 25 17.39 -15.02 -10.02
C GLU A 25 16.34 -15.04 -8.89
N ILE A 26 15.37 -14.11 -8.93
CA ILE A 26 14.29 -13.95 -7.96
C ILE A 26 12.98 -13.71 -8.72
N GLU A 27 12.09 -14.70 -8.70
CA GLU A 27 10.85 -14.74 -9.50
C GLU A 27 9.57 -14.78 -8.63
N GLY A 28 9.67 -14.38 -7.36
CA GLY A 28 8.56 -14.43 -6.39
C GLY A 28 8.67 -13.34 -5.31
N SER A 29 8.06 -13.61 -4.15
CA SER A 29 7.94 -12.63 -3.05
C SER A 29 9.23 -11.87 -2.78
N THR A 30 9.14 -10.56 -2.91
CA THR A 30 10.15 -9.63 -2.44
C THR A 30 10.01 -9.34 -0.96
N SER A 31 9.01 -9.87 -0.26
CA SER A 31 8.76 -9.62 1.17
C SER A 31 9.98 -9.98 2.02
N GLY A 32 10.53 -9.00 2.75
CA GLY A 32 11.56 -9.24 3.77
C GLY A 32 12.95 -9.54 3.23
N LEU A 33 13.18 -9.38 1.92
CA LEU A 33 14.49 -9.61 1.30
C LEU A 33 15.48 -8.45 1.52
N ALA A 34 15.00 -7.26 1.85
CA ALA A 34 15.84 -6.12 2.25
C ALA A 34 15.12 -5.20 3.24
N ARG A 35 15.87 -4.58 4.17
CA ARG A 35 15.38 -3.53 5.09
C ARG A 35 15.32 -2.15 4.43
N THR A 36 14.74 -2.09 3.24
CA THR A 36 14.63 -0.85 2.47
C THR A 36 13.18 -0.60 2.06
N MET A 37 12.84 0.63 1.64
CA MET A 37 11.46 0.96 1.30
C MET A 37 11.03 0.19 0.05
N GLN A 38 9.80 -0.31 0.05
CA GLN A 38 9.20 -0.93 -1.12
C GLN A 38 8.12 -0.04 -1.70
N ALA A 39 8.02 -0.02 -3.03
CA ALA A 39 6.99 0.72 -3.74
C ALA A 39 6.21 -0.17 -4.71
N ASN A 40 4.91 0.11 -4.76
CA ASN A 40 3.97 -0.39 -5.73
C ASN A 40 4.16 0.37 -7.06
N LEU A 41 4.14 -0.34 -8.18
CA LEU A 41 4.18 0.26 -9.52
C LEU A 41 2.79 0.25 -10.18
N MET A 42 2.41 1.39 -10.76
CA MET A 42 1.33 1.55 -11.73
C MET A 42 1.87 2.30 -12.96
N VAL A 43 1.55 1.84 -14.17
CA VAL A 43 2.01 2.43 -15.43
C VAL A 43 0.80 2.68 -16.31
N LEU A 44 0.58 3.93 -16.69
CA LEU A 44 -0.60 4.37 -17.43
C LEU A 44 -0.20 5.15 -18.69
N PRO A 45 -1.01 5.11 -19.76
CA PRO A 45 -0.91 6.06 -20.87
C PRO A 45 -0.98 7.51 -20.38
N SER A 46 -0.24 8.42 -21.02
CA SER A 46 -0.05 9.79 -20.52
C SER A 46 -1.36 10.57 -20.38
N VAL A 47 -2.36 10.23 -21.19
CA VAL A 47 -3.71 10.84 -21.15
C VAL A 47 -4.38 10.71 -19.77
N TYR A 48 -4.11 9.64 -19.01
CA TYR A 48 -4.69 9.43 -17.68
C TYR A 48 -3.82 9.98 -16.54
N ALA A 49 -2.62 10.48 -16.84
CA ALA A 49 -1.67 10.85 -15.81
C ALA A 49 -2.15 12.00 -14.92
N LYS A 50 -2.79 13.02 -15.50
CA LYS A 50 -3.36 14.14 -14.74
C LYS A 50 -4.41 13.66 -13.75
N ASP A 51 -5.32 12.81 -14.22
CA ASP A 51 -6.41 12.27 -13.41
C ASP A 51 -5.87 11.41 -12.28
N PHE A 52 -4.87 10.57 -12.55
CA PHE A 52 -4.26 9.69 -11.55
C PHE A 52 -3.47 10.47 -10.50
N ARG A 53 -2.70 11.50 -10.90
CA ARG A 53 -2.06 12.42 -9.94
C ARG A 53 -3.09 13.09 -9.04
N GLY A 54 -4.18 13.56 -9.62
CA GLY A 54 -5.30 14.14 -8.87
C GLY A 54 -5.95 13.14 -7.91
N LEU A 55 -6.06 11.87 -8.30
CA LEU A 55 -6.57 10.80 -7.43
C LEU A 55 -5.64 10.62 -6.23
N CYS A 56 -4.34 10.53 -6.45
CA CYS A 56 -3.35 10.38 -5.38
C CYS A 56 -3.36 11.58 -4.43
N MET A 57 -3.36 12.80 -4.97
CA MET A 57 -3.41 14.04 -4.18
C MET A 57 -4.67 14.14 -3.30
N ARG A 58 -5.81 13.68 -3.80
CA ARG A 58 -7.10 13.74 -3.08
C ARG A 58 -7.29 12.59 -2.09
N ASN A 59 -6.45 11.55 -2.17
CA ASN A 59 -6.51 10.34 -1.33
C ASN A 59 -5.10 9.94 -0.84
N PRO A 60 -4.33 10.83 -0.19
CA PRO A 60 -2.90 10.65 0.04
C PRO A 60 -2.57 9.47 0.96
N VAL A 61 -3.50 9.07 1.84
CA VAL A 61 -3.33 7.92 2.75
C VAL A 61 -3.45 6.59 1.99
N ALA A 62 -4.40 6.47 1.05
CA ALA A 62 -4.59 5.25 0.26
C ALA A 62 -3.70 5.18 -0.98
N CYS A 63 -3.31 6.33 -1.50
CA CYS A 63 -2.50 6.48 -2.70
C CYS A 63 -1.29 7.37 -2.41
N PRO A 64 -0.38 6.98 -1.49
CA PRO A 64 0.80 7.77 -1.15
C PRO A 64 1.77 7.78 -2.34
N LEU A 65 1.65 8.79 -3.20
CA LEU A 65 2.47 8.90 -4.40
C LEU A 65 3.90 9.29 -4.01
N LEU A 66 4.86 8.41 -4.30
CA LEU A 66 6.28 8.62 -4.04
C LEU A 66 6.95 9.31 -5.22
N GLU A 67 6.70 8.83 -6.44
CA GLU A 67 7.25 9.41 -7.66
C GLU A 67 6.27 9.27 -8.82
N CYS A 68 6.27 10.28 -9.70
CA CYS A 68 5.70 10.20 -11.02
C CYS A 68 6.80 10.48 -12.06
N LEU A 69 7.04 9.50 -12.94
CA LEU A 69 8.03 9.58 -14.00
C LEU A 69 7.58 10.53 -15.12
N LYS A 70 8.50 10.91 -16.01
CA LYS A 70 8.13 11.60 -17.25
C LYS A 70 7.62 10.57 -18.28
N PRO A 71 6.85 10.99 -19.29
CA PRO A 71 6.45 10.10 -20.38
C PRO A 71 7.65 9.39 -21.01
N GLY A 72 7.57 8.06 -21.10
CA GLY A 72 8.59 7.21 -21.68
C GLY A 72 9.76 6.87 -20.77
N ASP A 73 9.97 7.60 -19.66
CA ASP A 73 11.02 7.26 -18.70
C ASP A 73 10.67 5.96 -17.96
N TRP A 74 11.67 5.12 -17.72
CA TRP A 74 11.56 3.88 -16.94
C TRP A 74 12.51 3.84 -15.73
N GLU A 75 13.41 4.81 -15.59
CA GLU A 75 14.31 4.92 -14.45
C GLU A 75 13.69 5.83 -13.38
N SER A 76 13.66 5.34 -12.14
CA SER A 76 13.18 6.09 -10.98
C SER A 76 14.28 6.95 -10.37
N ARG A 77 13.99 8.23 -10.07
CA ARG A 77 14.91 9.08 -9.29
C ARG A 77 15.05 8.61 -7.85
N LEU A 78 14.06 7.86 -7.36
CA LEU A 78 14.13 7.23 -6.05
C LEU A 78 15.09 6.04 -6.04
N ALA A 79 15.35 5.40 -7.19
CA ALA A 79 16.26 4.27 -7.32
C ALA A 79 17.18 4.42 -8.54
N VAL A 80 18.26 5.17 -8.40
CA VAL A 80 19.24 5.37 -9.49
C VAL A 80 19.75 4.02 -10.04
N ASN A 81 19.88 3.94 -11.37
CA ASN A 81 20.17 2.75 -12.17
C ASN A 81 19.07 1.69 -12.16
N SER A 82 17.85 2.05 -11.73
CA SER A 82 16.69 1.17 -11.85
C SER A 82 16.18 1.10 -13.30
N ASP A 83 15.59 -0.03 -13.62
CA ASP A 83 14.77 -0.18 -14.81
C ASP A 83 13.42 -0.77 -14.37
N LEU A 84 12.40 0.08 -14.24
CA LEU A 84 11.05 -0.31 -13.79
C LEU A 84 10.37 -1.32 -14.71
N ARG A 85 10.94 -1.62 -15.89
CA ARG A 85 10.41 -2.63 -16.81
C ARG A 85 10.91 -4.04 -16.47
N THR A 86 11.98 -4.17 -15.69
CA THR A 86 12.65 -5.46 -15.40
C THR A 86 13.01 -5.68 -13.92
N ASP A 87 13.03 -4.63 -13.10
CA ASP A 87 13.47 -4.70 -11.69
C ASP A 87 12.37 -5.11 -10.70
N ILE A 88 11.24 -5.61 -11.20
CA ILE A 88 10.12 -6.13 -10.41
C ILE A 88 9.88 -7.58 -10.87
N PRO A 89 9.69 -8.56 -9.97
CA PRO A 89 9.69 -9.97 -10.36
C PRO A 89 8.55 -10.39 -11.28
N ALA A 90 7.41 -9.68 -11.20
CA ALA A 90 6.27 -9.98 -12.04
C ALA A 90 5.36 -8.77 -12.24
N TYR A 91 4.78 -8.70 -13.44
CA TYR A 91 3.86 -7.66 -13.88
C TYR A 91 2.53 -8.26 -14.34
N ASN A 92 1.49 -7.44 -14.25
CA ASN A 92 0.25 -7.64 -14.98
C ASN A 92 0.16 -6.60 -16.10
N VAL A 93 -0.37 -7.03 -17.24
CA VAL A 93 -0.62 -6.19 -18.41
C VAL A 93 -2.10 -6.26 -18.74
N TRP A 94 -2.73 -5.09 -18.80
CA TRP A 94 -4.09 -4.92 -19.28
C TRP A 94 -4.10 -4.18 -20.61
N LYS A 95 -5.04 -4.55 -21.49
CA LYS A 95 -5.32 -3.82 -22.71
C LYS A 95 -6.82 -3.55 -22.79
N ASP A 96 -7.18 -2.29 -22.92
CA ASP A 96 -8.58 -1.84 -23.05
C ASP A 96 -9.51 -2.36 -21.94
N GLY A 97 -8.97 -2.49 -20.72
CA GLY A 97 -9.67 -2.98 -19.53
C GLY A 97 -9.62 -4.49 -19.30
N GLU A 98 -9.04 -5.27 -20.22
CA GLU A 98 -8.93 -6.73 -20.10
C GLU A 98 -7.51 -7.16 -19.73
N LEU A 99 -7.37 -8.11 -18.80
CA LEU A 99 -6.06 -8.68 -18.44
C LEU A 99 -5.57 -9.55 -19.59
N VAL A 100 -4.54 -9.10 -20.30
CA VAL A 100 -3.97 -9.79 -21.47
C VAL A 100 -2.70 -10.57 -21.15
N SER A 101 -2.00 -10.20 -20.07
CA SER A 101 -0.86 -10.97 -19.57
C SER A 101 -0.83 -10.93 -18.05
N HIS A 102 -0.62 -12.10 -17.46
CA HIS A 102 -0.51 -12.30 -16.03
C HIS A 102 0.88 -12.84 -15.70
N ARG A 103 1.53 -12.27 -14.67
CA ARG A 103 2.85 -12.72 -14.20
C ARG A 103 3.93 -12.67 -15.31
N LYS A 104 3.95 -11.61 -16.11
CA LYS A 104 5.06 -11.38 -17.06
C LYS A 104 6.32 -11.00 -16.29
N SER A 105 7.50 -11.49 -16.68
CA SER A 105 8.80 -11.21 -16.01
C SER A 105 9.32 -9.80 -16.26
N ASP A 106 8.91 -9.18 -17.36
CA ASP A 106 9.25 -7.83 -17.75
C ASP A 106 8.12 -7.20 -18.57
N VAL A 107 8.19 -5.89 -18.79
CA VAL A 107 7.22 -5.14 -19.63
C VAL A 107 7.93 -4.27 -20.66
N CYS A 108 9.10 -4.71 -21.15
CA CYS A 108 9.90 -3.91 -22.08
C CYS A 108 9.18 -3.64 -23.41
N GLU A 109 8.38 -4.60 -23.88
CA GLU A 109 7.66 -4.53 -25.16
C GLU A 109 6.41 -3.64 -25.06
N GLU A 110 5.77 -3.63 -23.89
CA GLU A 110 4.55 -2.87 -23.61
C GLU A 110 4.84 -1.40 -23.26
N TRP A 111 5.98 -1.12 -22.64
CA TRP A 111 6.33 0.21 -22.17
C TRP A 111 6.82 1.11 -23.32
N THR A 112 5.93 2.00 -23.77
CA THR A 112 6.21 2.97 -24.85
C THR A 112 6.57 4.37 -24.34
N SER A 113 6.92 5.28 -25.25
CA SER A 113 7.17 6.71 -24.97
C SER A 113 5.96 7.48 -24.45
N ASP A 114 4.75 6.93 -24.56
CA ASP A 114 3.53 7.53 -24.03
C ASP A 114 3.24 7.12 -22.57
N HIS A 115 3.90 6.09 -22.06
CA HIS A 115 3.61 5.57 -20.72
C HIS A 115 4.27 6.41 -19.63
N ILE A 116 3.57 6.58 -18.51
CA ILE A 116 4.09 7.19 -17.29
C ILE A 116 4.02 6.16 -16.16
N GLY A 117 5.17 5.94 -15.51
CA GLY A 117 5.27 5.17 -14.28
C GLY A 117 4.92 6.00 -13.03
N PHE A 118 4.20 5.39 -12.10
CA PHE A 118 3.83 5.91 -10.80
C PHE A 118 4.28 4.94 -9.72
N LEU A 119 5.16 5.42 -8.82
CA LEU A 119 5.56 4.69 -7.63
C LEU A 119 4.71 5.12 -6.45
N ILE A 120 4.08 4.15 -5.80
CA ILE A 120 3.13 4.36 -4.72
C ILE A 120 3.66 3.63 -3.48
N GLY A 121 3.64 4.30 -2.33
CA GLY A 121 4.13 3.76 -1.07
C GLY A 121 3.38 2.49 -0.65
N CYS A 122 4.08 1.65 0.13
CA CYS A 122 3.56 0.39 0.64
C CYS A 122 3.82 0.26 2.14
N SER A 123 2.85 -0.32 2.86
CA SER A 123 2.86 -0.57 4.31
C SER A 123 4.01 -1.45 4.82
N TYR A 124 4.72 -2.17 3.94
CA TYR A 124 5.69 -3.19 4.37
C TYR A 124 6.80 -2.62 5.27
N SER A 125 7.14 -1.34 5.11
CA SER A 125 8.18 -0.68 5.91
C SER A 125 7.90 -0.60 7.42
N PHE A 126 6.63 -0.60 7.86
CA PHE A 126 6.32 -0.54 9.29
C PHE A 126 6.19 -1.93 9.95
N GLU A 127 6.06 -3.01 9.17
CA GLU A 127 5.99 -4.38 9.72
C GLU A 127 7.26 -4.75 10.50
N THR A 128 8.43 -4.38 9.95
CA THR A 128 9.71 -4.58 10.63
C THR A 128 9.75 -3.81 11.96
N ALA A 129 9.28 -2.57 11.97
CA ALA A 129 9.26 -1.74 13.18
C ALA A 129 8.29 -2.28 14.24
N LEU A 130 7.12 -2.78 13.81
CA LEU A 130 6.16 -3.44 14.70
C LEU A 130 6.75 -4.74 15.27
N LYS A 131 7.41 -5.55 14.43
CA LYS A 131 8.10 -6.78 14.86
C LYS A 131 9.19 -6.49 15.90
N ASP A 132 10.04 -5.50 15.64
CA ASP A 132 11.10 -5.09 16.58
C ASP A 132 10.54 -4.59 17.92
N ALA A 133 9.31 -4.07 17.92
CA ALA A 133 8.57 -3.67 19.11
C ALA A 133 7.78 -4.80 19.79
N GLY A 134 7.91 -6.06 19.32
CA GLY A 134 7.17 -7.21 19.84
C GLY A 134 5.71 -7.31 19.36
N LEU A 135 5.31 -6.47 18.40
CA LEU A 135 3.97 -6.37 17.82
C LEU A 135 3.92 -7.05 16.43
N GLU A 136 4.60 -8.19 16.29
CA GLU A 136 4.60 -8.93 15.03
C GLU A 136 3.21 -9.54 14.75
N SER A 137 2.66 -9.21 13.58
CA SER A 137 1.34 -9.67 13.14
C SER A 137 1.30 -11.19 12.92
N ILE A 138 0.11 -11.79 13.06
CA ILE A 138 -0.11 -13.22 12.80
C ILE A 138 0.24 -13.57 11.35
N CYS A 139 -0.07 -12.67 10.41
CA CYS A 139 0.29 -12.83 9.00
C CYS A 139 1.80 -13.01 8.83
N SER A 140 2.60 -12.15 9.47
CA SER A 140 4.06 -12.26 9.44
C SER A 140 4.56 -13.55 10.08
N LYS A 141 4.06 -13.90 11.29
CA LYS A 141 4.44 -15.13 12.00
C LYS A 141 4.17 -16.41 11.20
N LYS A 142 3.03 -16.45 10.49
CA LYS A 142 2.61 -17.59 9.68
C LYS A 142 3.08 -17.52 8.23
N ASN A 143 3.82 -16.48 7.87
CA ASN A 143 4.23 -16.19 6.50
C ASN A 143 3.01 -16.25 5.54
N LEU A 144 1.98 -15.46 5.82
CA LEU A 144 0.75 -15.34 5.03
C LEU A 144 0.63 -13.94 4.42
N ALA A 145 -0.03 -13.84 3.27
CA ALA A 145 -0.37 -12.55 2.69
C ALA A 145 -1.42 -11.85 3.57
N VAL A 146 -1.23 -10.56 3.84
CA VAL A 146 -2.17 -9.79 4.67
C VAL A 146 -3.57 -9.79 4.04
N PRO A 147 -4.63 -10.07 4.82
CA PRO A 147 -5.99 -10.00 4.33
C PRO A 147 -6.34 -8.56 3.97
N MET A 148 -6.90 -8.37 2.79
CA MET A 148 -7.29 -7.06 2.27
C MET A 148 -8.77 -7.05 1.88
N TYR A 149 -9.40 -5.91 2.11
CA TYR A 149 -10.83 -5.74 1.97
C TYR A 149 -11.18 -4.46 1.22
N ILE A 150 -12.06 -4.57 0.24
CA ILE A 150 -12.75 -3.43 -0.37
C ILE A 150 -13.82 -2.97 0.61
N THR A 151 -13.70 -1.71 1.04
CA THR A 151 -14.60 -1.05 1.99
C THR A 151 -15.79 -0.38 1.30
N ASN A 152 -16.74 0.10 2.10
CA ASN A 152 -17.78 1.03 1.65
C ASN A 152 -17.31 2.51 1.60
N ILE A 153 -16.10 2.82 2.08
CA ILE A 153 -15.54 4.17 2.05
C ILE A 153 -15.17 4.53 0.62
N ARG A 154 -15.76 5.60 0.08
CA ARG A 154 -15.50 6.06 -1.29
C ARG A 154 -14.20 6.86 -1.38
N LEU A 155 -13.48 6.65 -2.47
CA LEU A 155 -12.40 7.55 -2.85
C LEU A 155 -12.96 8.90 -3.25
N ASN A 156 -12.23 9.97 -2.97
CA ASN A 156 -12.45 11.26 -3.60
C ASN A 156 -12.06 11.14 -5.07
N PRO A 157 -13.01 11.16 -6.02
CA PRO A 157 -12.72 10.85 -7.41
C PRO A 157 -11.89 11.95 -8.08
N SER A 158 -11.21 11.59 -9.17
CA SER A 158 -10.42 12.51 -9.98
C SER A 158 -10.46 12.09 -11.44
N GLY A 159 -11.12 12.90 -12.27
CA GLY A 159 -11.35 12.62 -13.68
C GLY A 159 -12.01 11.27 -13.89
N VAL A 160 -11.38 10.39 -14.67
CA VAL A 160 -11.92 9.04 -14.93
C VAL A 160 -11.87 8.12 -13.71
N PHE A 161 -11.04 8.41 -12.70
CA PHE A 161 -10.83 7.51 -11.57
C PHE A 161 -11.83 7.73 -10.44
N SER A 162 -12.47 6.63 -10.04
CA SER A 162 -13.34 6.54 -8.86
C SER A 162 -13.26 5.14 -8.25
N GLY A 163 -13.79 4.96 -7.04
CA GLY A 163 -13.78 3.66 -6.40
C GLY A 163 -14.00 3.70 -4.91
N SER A 164 -13.55 2.65 -4.23
CA SER A 164 -13.58 2.54 -2.78
C SER A 164 -12.17 2.32 -2.24
N TYR A 165 -11.95 2.70 -1.00
CA TYR A 165 -10.74 2.36 -0.27
C TYR A 165 -10.60 0.84 -0.17
N VAL A 166 -9.38 0.35 -0.35
CA VAL A 166 -8.97 -0.99 0.05
C VAL A 166 -8.18 -0.86 1.33
N VAL A 167 -8.52 -1.68 2.32
CA VAL A 167 -7.80 -1.75 3.59
C VAL A 167 -7.09 -3.09 3.73
N SER A 168 -5.93 -3.10 4.35
CA SER A 168 -5.25 -4.30 4.82
C SER A 168 -5.48 -4.46 6.32
N MET A 169 -5.73 -5.69 6.78
CA MET A 169 -6.08 -5.98 8.17
C MET A 169 -4.97 -6.75 8.87
N ARG A 170 -4.68 -6.35 10.10
CA ARG A 170 -3.95 -7.14 11.11
C ARG A 170 -4.78 -7.20 12.39
N SER A 171 -4.45 -8.10 13.29
CA SER A 171 -5.04 -8.15 14.63
C SER A 171 -4.02 -7.80 15.70
N TYR A 172 -4.50 -7.11 16.73
CA TYR A 172 -3.72 -6.68 17.90
C TYR A 172 -4.60 -6.66 19.14
N LYS A 173 -3.99 -6.75 20.33
CA LYS A 173 -4.71 -6.48 21.57
C LYS A 173 -5.11 -5.01 21.61
N GLU A 174 -6.29 -4.73 22.18
CA GLU A 174 -6.80 -3.36 22.27
C GLU A 174 -5.85 -2.44 23.06
N CYS A 175 -5.15 -2.98 24.07
CA CYS A 175 -4.16 -2.23 24.85
C CYS A 175 -2.91 -1.83 24.04
N ASP A 176 -2.61 -2.54 22.94
CA ASP A 176 -1.43 -2.29 22.11
C ASP A 176 -1.67 -1.23 21.04
N ILE A 177 -2.93 -0.89 20.75
CA ILE A 177 -3.31 0.05 19.68
C ILE A 177 -2.61 1.40 19.78
N PRO A 178 -2.50 2.06 20.97
CA PRO A 178 -1.75 3.31 21.07
C PRO A 178 -0.29 3.18 20.61
N ARG A 179 0.37 2.06 20.94
CA ARG A 179 1.75 1.81 20.55
C ARG A 179 1.88 1.48 19.06
N VAL A 180 0.94 0.69 18.52
CA VAL A 180 0.84 0.42 17.08
C VAL A 180 0.72 1.72 16.29
N ARG A 181 -0.16 2.63 16.72
CA ARG A 181 -0.34 3.95 16.10
C ARG A 181 0.90 4.83 16.20
N GLU A 182 1.53 4.88 17.37
CA GLU A 182 2.77 5.64 17.57
C GLU A 182 3.89 5.19 16.62
N ILE A 183 4.08 3.88 16.48
CA ILE A 183 5.11 3.32 15.58
C ILE A 183 4.76 3.62 14.12
N THR A 184 3.55 3.25 13.70
CA THR A 184 3.13 3.33 12.28
C THR A 184 2.90 4.76 11.82
N GLY A 185 2.54 5.68 12.71
CA GLY A 185 2.36 7.10 12.43
C GLY A 185 3.61 7.79 11.89
N ASN A 186 4.82 7.27 12.19
CA ASN A 186 6.08 7.78 11.63
C ASN A 186 6.27 7.43 10.14
N TYR A 187 5.42 6.58 9.57
CA TYR A 187 5.52 6.05 8.21
C TYR A 187 4.42 6.63 7.30
N ILE A 188 4.23 7.96 7.32
CA ILE A 188 3.16 8.66 6.59
C ILE A 188 3.18 8.35 5.08
N LYS A 189 4.38 8.25 4.49
CA LYS A 189 4.56 7.90 3.06
C LYS A 189 4.28 6.42 2.76
N GLN A 190 3.94 5.62 3.76
CA GLN A 190 3.61 4.18 3.67
C GLN A 190 2.29 3.86 4.38
N HIS A 191 1.29 4.73 4.16
CA HIS A 191 -0.07 4.69 4.73
C HIS A 191 -0.21 5.20 6.16
N GLY A 192 0.87 5.25 6.95
CA GLY A 192 0.84 5.81 8.30
C GLY A 192 0.08 4.95 9.30
N GLU A 193 -0.65 5.61 10.21
CA GLU A 193 -1.41 4.94 11.27
C GLU A 193 -2.67 4.22 10.76
N PRO A 194 -3.21 3.25 11.52
CA PRO A 194 -4.53 2.66 11.24
C PRO A 194 -5.61 3.70 10.96
N ILE A 195 -6.46 3.42 9.98
CA ILE A 195 -7.63 4.26 9.68
C ILE A 195 -8.90 3.81 10.41
N ALA A 196 -8.90 2.60 10.97
CA ALA A 196 -10.01 1.99 11.69
C ALA A 196 -9.51 0.81 12.56
N TRP A 197 -10.16 0.52 13.69
CA TRP A 197 -9.88 -0.65 14.52
C TRP A 197 -11.09 -1.06 15.37
N GLY A 198 -11.19 -2.34 15.70
CA GLY A 198 -12.32 -2.89 16.44
C GLY A 198 -13.44 -3.43 15.53
N TRP A 199 -14.31 -4.24 16.13
CA TRP A 199 -15.42 -4.88 15.43
C TRP A 199 -16.54 -3.89 15.04
N GLU A 200 -16.72 -2.80 15.80
CA GLU A 200 -17.64 -1.73 15.45
C GLU A 200 -17.16 -0.99 14.20
N GLU A 201 -15.89 -0.59 14.16
CA GLU A 201 -15.31 0.06 12.99
C GLU A 201 -15.25 -0.88 11.78
N ALA A 202 -14.99 -2.17 11.98
CA ALA A 202 -15.09 -3.17 10.91
C ALA A 202 -16.50 -3.17 10.27
N ALA A 203 -17.55 -2.93 11.05
CA ALA A 203 -18.91 -2.78 10.53
C ALA A 203 -19.09 -1.43 9.82
N CYS A 204 -18.60 -0.33 10.40
CA CYS A 204 -18.66 1.02 9.81
C CYS A 204 -18.05 1.06 8.41
N ILE A 205 -16.87 0.46 8.23
CA ILE A 205 -16.16 0.41 6.94
C ILE A 205 -16.67 -0.71 6.01
N GLY A 206 -17.68 -1.47 6.45
CA GLY A 206 -18.40 -2.45 5.64
C GLY A 206 -17.69 -3.79 5.43
N VAL A 207 -16.73 -4.16 6.29
CA VAL A 207 -15.91 -5.37 6.12
C VAL A 207 -16.20 -6.47 7.15
N ARG A 208 -16.85 -6.15 8.27
CA ARG A 208 -17.16 -7.11 9.35
C ARG A 208 -17.76 -8.42 8.86
N ARG A 209 -18.83 -8.34 8.05
CA ARG A 209 -19.52 -9.52 7.53
C ARG A 209 -18.58 -10.41 6.70
N LYS A 210 -17.67 -9.82 5.91
CA LYS A 210 -16.68 -10.59 5.13
C LYS A 210 -15.74 -11.36 6.07
N ILE A 211 -15.26 -10.71 7.12
CA ILE A 211 -14.39 -11.32 8.14
C ILE A 211 -15.12 -12.48 8.84
N GLU A 212 -16.36 -12.27 9.30
CA GLU A 212 -17.16 -13.30 9.97
C GLU A 212 -17.44 -14.52 9.05
N MET A 213 -17.63 -14.29 7.75
CA MET A 213 -17.82 -15.36 6.76
C MET A 213 -16.49 -15.99 6.29
N ARG A 214 -15.35 -15.61 6.89
CA ARG A 214 -14.01 -16.06 6.51
C ARG A 214 -13.67 -15.79 5.05
N MET A 215 -14.15 -14.65 4.53
CA MET A 215 -13.87 -14.18 3.17
C MET A 215 -12.87 -13.03 3.21
N VAL A 216 -12.09 -12.90 2.13
CA VAL A 216 -11.20 -11.77 1.86
C VAL A 216 -11.41 -11.34 0.41
N ASP A 217 -11.18 -10.07 0.09
CA ASP A 217 -11.16 -9.64 -1.32
C ASP A 217 -9.79 -9.98 -1.94
N PHE A 218 -8.70 -9.78 -1.18
CA PHE A 218 -7.33 -10.13 -1.59
C PHE A 218 -6.52 -10.69 -0.40
N GLY A 219 -5.47 -11.46 -0.69
CA GLY A 219 -4.59 -12.06 0.33
C GLY A 219 -5.13 -13.35 0.94
N ASP A 220 -4.59 -13.73 2.10
CA ASP A 220 -4.98 -14.94 2.84
C ASP A 220 -5.87 -14.58 4.03
N PHE A 221 -6.92 -15.37 4.28
CA PHE A 221 -7.72 -15.19 5.50
C PHE A 221 -6.91 -15.55 6.75
N VAL A 222 -7.05 -14.75 7.80
CA VAL A 222 -6.43 -14.98 9.10
C VAL A 222 -7.48 -14.89 10.19
N GLU A 223 -7.50 -15.90 11.05
CA GLU A 223 -8.36 -15.93 12.23
C GLU A 223 -7.85 -14.95 13.29
N ILE A 224 -8.75 -14.12 13.80
CA ILE A 224 -8.49 -13.12 14.83
C ILE A 224 -8.65 -13.81 16.20
N PRO A 225 -7.62 -13.84 17.05
CA PRO A 225 -7.73 -14.38 18.41
C PRO A 225 -8.81 -13.67 19.24
N ASP A 226 -9.43 -14.39 20.17
CA ASP A 226 -10.51 -13.85 21.02
C ASP A 226 -10.07 -12.66 21.89
N ASP A 227 -8.77 -12.55 22.21
CA ASP A 227 -8.19 -11.44 22.96
C ASP A 227 -7.64 -10.30 22.09
N GLU A 228 -7.86 -10.36 20.78
CA GLU A 228 -7.43 -9.34 19.81
C GLU A 228 -8.63 -8.74 19.04
N ILE A 229 -8.39 -7.57 18.44
CA ILE A 229 -9.34 -6.86 17.59
C ILE A 229 -8.75 -6.64 16.19
N PRO A 230 -9.59 -6.56 15.14
CA PRO A 230 -9.11 -6.20 13.81
C PRO A 230 -8.68 -4.74 13.75
N VAL A 231 -7.59 -4.47 13.03
CA VAL A 231 -6.99 -3.15 12.84
C VAL A 231 -6.69 -2.96 11.35
N PHE A 232 -7.11 -1.84 10.78
CA PHE A 232 -7.17 -1.62 9.34
C PHE A 232 -6.29 -0.45 8.93
N TRP A 233 -5.44 -0.67 7.93
CA TRP A 233 -4.64 0.36 7.26
C TRP A 233 -5.13 0.54 5.84
N ALA A 234 -5.06 1.76 5.30
CA ALA A 234 -5.19 1.95 3.87
C ALA A 234 -4.11 1.14 3.13
N CYS A 235 -4.43 0.64 1.95
CA CYS A 235 -3.57 -0.28 1.21
C CYS A 235 -3.27 0.26 -0.20
N GLY A 236 -2.01 0.12 -0.63
CA GLY A 236 -1.53 0.49 -1.97
C GLY A 236 -2.14 -0.33 -3.13
N VAL A 237 -2.99 -1.30 -2.85
CA VAL A 237 -3.87 -1.97 -3.84
C VAL A 237 -5.06 -1.08 -4.23
N THR A 238 -5.43 -0.08 -3.41
CA THR A 238 -6.50 0.88 -3.72
C THR A 238 -6.39 1.53 -5.11
N PRO A 239 -5.24 2.10 -5.51
CA PRO A 239 -5.09 2.68 -6.85
C PRO A 239 -5.20 1.63 -7.98
N GLN A 240 -4.75 0.39 -7.78
CA GLN A 240 -4.93 -0.67 -8.77
C GLN A 240 -6.42 -1.00 -8.97
N VAL A 241 -7.16 -1.17 -7.87
CA VAL A 241 -8.61 -1.42 -7.93
C VAL A 241 -9.36 -0.26 -8.56
N ALA A 242 -8.94 0.98 -8.31
CA ALA A 242 -9.51 2.15 -8.98
C ALA A 242 -9.25 2.11 -10.49
N VAL A 243 -8.02 1.81 -10.92
CA VAL A 243 -7.65 1.70 -12.34
C VAL A 243 -8.41 0.58 -13.05
N GLN A 244 -8.44 -0.63 -12.46
CA GLN A 244 -9.09 -1.81 -13.05
C GLN A 244 -10.60 -1.60 -13.29
N LYS A 245 -11.27 -0.81 -12.44
CA LYS A 245 -12.70 -0.51 -12.60
C LYS A 245 -13.01 0.47 -13.73
N CYS A 246 -12.03 1.23 -14.20
CA CYS A 246 -12.27 2.33 -15.14
C CYS A 246 -12.28 1.89 -16.61
N GLN A 247 -12.03 0.60 -16.92
CA GLN A 247 -11.98 0.06 -18.30
C GLN A 247 -11.22 0.97 -19.27
N LEU A 248 -10.06 1.44 -18.82
CA LEU A 248 -9.26 2.42 -19.55
C LEU A 248 -8.82 1.86 -20.91
N LYS A 249 -8.83 2.72 -21.93
CA LYS A 249 -8.30 2.41 -23.25
C LYS A 249 -6.79 2.48 -23.29
N GLY A 250 -6.17 1.61 -24.08
CA GLY A 250 -4.72 1.48 -24.21
C GLY A 250 -4.13 0.36 -23.35
N VAL A 251 -2.79 0.33 -23.28
CA VAL A 251 -2.05 -0.65 -22.50
C VAL A 251 -1.75 -0.08 -21.11
N ILE A 252 -1.96 -0.88 -20.08
CA ILE A 252 -1.70 -0.53 -18.68
C ILE A 252 -0.85 -1.64 -18.09
N MET A 253 0.14 -1.26 -17.29
CA MET A 253 0.97 -2.22 -16.57
C MET A 253 0.94 -1.91 -15.08
N SER A 254 1.07 -2.94 -14.27
CA SER A 254 1.37 -2.77 -12.85
C SER A 254 2.29 -3.89 -12.42
N HIS A 255 2.94 -3.72 -11.27
CA HIS A 255 3.43 -4.89 -10.56
C HIS A 255 2.28 -5.88 -10.31
N LEU A 256 2.56 -7.18 -10.28
CA LEU A 256 1.58 -8.20 -9.93
C LEU A 256 1.18 -8.01 -8.45
N PRO A 257 -0.07 -7.61 -8.13
CA PRO A 257 -0.57 -7.72 -6.76
C PRO A 257 -0.76 -9.19 -6.39
N GLY A 258 -0.66 -9.51 -5.10
CA GLY A 258 -0.81 -10.87 -4.57
C GLY A 258 -2.25 -11.42 -4.63
N GLU A 259 -2.89 -11.37 -5.79
CA GLU A 259 -4.24 -11.87 -6.00
C GLU A 259 -4.23 -13.36 -6.38
N LYS A 260 -4.37 -14.17 -5.32
CA LYS A 260 -4.64 -15.62 -5.24
C LYS A 260 -3.43 -16.57 -5.22
N LEU A 261 -3.43 -17.37 -4.14
CA LEU A 261 -2.83 -18.70 -3.93
C LEU A 261 -1.37 -18.74 -3.47
N THR A 262 -1.21 -19.08 -2.18
CA THR A 262 0.03 -19.41 -1.45
C THR A 262 0.98 -18.24 -1.19
N SER A 263 0.77 -17.54 -0.07
CA SER A 263 1.79 -16.96 0.83
C SER A 263 3.03 -16.20 0.31
N LYS A 264 3.23 -15.95 -0.99
CA LYS A 264 4.56 -15.60 -1.52
C LYS A 264 4.58 -14.72 -2.79
N GLU A 265 3.66 -13.78 -2.95
CA GLU A 265 3.66 -12.95 -4.17
C GLU A 265 3.49 -11.45 -3.89
N ILE A 266 4.42 -10.88 -3.13
CA ILE A 266 4.62 -9.43 -3.10
C ILE A 266 5.71 -9.10 -4.10
N ASN A 267 5.39 -8.41 -5.21
CA ASN A 267 6.37 -8.03 -6.23
C ASN A 267 6.49 -6.51 -6.25
N MET A 268 7.53 -5.97 -5.63
CA MET A 268 7.72 -4.51 -5.48
C MET A 268 9.14 -4.11 -5.81
N ILE A 269 9.33 -2.85 -6.23
CA ILE A 269 10.67 -2.27 -6.37
C ILE A 269 11.17 -1.79 -5.01
N TYR A 270 12.46 -2.02 -4.75
CA TYR A 270 13.16 -1.52 -3.57
C TYR A 270 13.83 -0.17 -3.82
N LEU A 271 13.57 0.77 -2.92
CA LEU A 271 14.11 2.13 -2.90
C LEU A 271 15.12 2.28 -1.75
N PRO A 272 16.23 3.04 -1.92
CA PRO A 272 17.25 3.25 -0.88
C PRO A 272 16.71 3.91 0.40
N THR A 273 17.30 3.56 1.55
CA THR A 273 16.91 4.01 2.90
C THR A 273 17.07 5.52 3.12
N SER A 274 17.98 6.19 2.38
CA SER A 274 18.24 7.63 2.52
C SER A 274 17.05 8.53 2.16
N GLN A 275 15.99 7.97 1.59
CA GLN A 275 14.75 8.69 1.25
C GLN A 275 13.64 8.53 2.28
N MET A 276 13.90 7.86 3.41
CA MET A 276 12.97 7.79 4.54
C MET A 276 12.72 9.15 5.20
N THR A 277 13.62 10.13 5.03
CA THR A 277 13.58 11.44 5.70
C THR A 277 13.63 12.66 4.77
N ALA A 278 13.76 12.47 3.44
CA ALA A 278 13.95 13.59 2.52
C ALA A 278 12.62 14.09 1.91
N ASP A 279 12.35 15.38 2.12
CA ASP A 279 11.35 16.17 1.41
C ASP A 279 11.74 16.30 -0.07
N ILE A 280 11.08 15.55 -0.96
CA ILE A 280 11.30 15.62 -2.41
C ILE A 280 10.05 16.21 -3.13
N PHE A 281 9.27 17.05 -2.43
CA PHE A 281 8.10 17.73 -3.02
C PHE A 281 8.15 19.26 -2.93
N THR A 282 9.34 19.86 -2.94
CA THR A 282 9.46 21.33 -2.96
C THR A 282 9.51 21.92 -4.37
N GLU A 283 9.66 21.13 -5.43
CA GLU A 283 9.78 21.67 -6.80
C GLU A 283 8.81 20.98 -7.77
N ALA A 284 7.52 21.33 -7.71
CA ALA A 284 6.62 21.43 -8.88
C ALA A 284 5.14 21.69 -8.53
N LEU A 285 4.83 22.51 -7.52
CA LEU A 285 3.44 22.99 -7.35
C LEU A 285 3.33 24.49 -7.04
N PRO A 286 3.68 25.42 -7.96
CA PRO A 286 3.29 26.81 -7.80
C PRO A 286 1.85 27.03 -8.33
N LYS A 287 1.02 27.62 -7.46
CA LYS A 287 -0.29 28.25 -7.73
C LYS A 287 -1.50 27.33 -7.97
N LEU A 288 -1.99 26.67 -6.91
CA LEU A 288 -3.41 26.33 -6.80
C LEU A 288 -3.92 26.28 -5.35
N LEU A 289 -3.31 27.03 -4.43
CA LEU A 289 -3.63 27.03 -3.00
C LEU A 289 -4.22 28.34 -2.47
N HIS A 290 -4.72 29.23 -3.33
CA HIS A 290 -5.35 30.47 -2.87
C HIS A 290 -6.89 30.48 -2.81
N ASP A 291 -7.60 29.44 -3.26
CA ASP A 291 -9.08 29.51 -3.36
C ASP A 291 -9.87 28.41 -2.62
N THR A 292 -9.30 27.64 -1.70
CA THR A 292 -10.07 26.59 -0.98
C THR A 292 -9.95 26.57 0.54
N HIS A 293 -9.31 27.57 1.16
CA HIS A 293 -9.33 27.74 2.61
C HIS A 293 -10.66 28.37 3.08
N THR A 294 -11.78 27.62 3.03
CA THR A 294 -12.93 27.81 3.95
C THR A 294 -14.01 26.72 3.95
N ALA A 295 -13.82 25.52 3.38
CA ALA A 295 -14.89 24.53 3.37
C ALA A 295 -14.42 23.06 3.40
N SER A 296 -13.97 22.57 4.57
CA SER A 296 -14.34 21.23 5.09
C SER A 296 -13.56 20.91 6.38
N LEU A 297 -14.06 21.37 7.51
CA LEU A 297 -13.76 20.78 8.83
C LEU A 297 -15.02 20.97 9.66
N GLY A 298 -15.94 20.02 9.50
CA GLY A 298 -17.26 20.02 10.09
C GLY A 298 -17.76 18.59 10.25
N LEU A 299 -16.97 17.75 10.92
CA LEU A 299 -17.46 16.50 11.50
C LEU A 299 -17.22 16.60 13.02
N HIS A 300 -18.32 16.82 13.73
CA HIS A 300 -18.40 16.88 15.18
C HIS A 300 -18.03 15.53 15.79
N LEU A 301 -16.88 15.45 16.47
CA LEU A 301 -16.65 14.47 17.53
C LEU A 301 -17.17 15.09 18.83
N ASN A 302 -18.37 14.67 19.25
CA ASN A 302 -18.97 15.13 20.50
C ASN A 302 -18.28 14.50 21.71
N HIS A 303 -17.89 15.37 22.62
CA HIS A 303 -17.28 15.11 23.92
C HIS A 303 -18.07 14.10 24.79
N LYS A 304 -17.35 13.16 25.41
CA LYS A 304 -17.73 12.54 26.68
C LYS A 304 -16.68 12.86 27.73
N VAL A 305 -16.86 13.98 28.43
CA VAL A 305 -16.32 14.21 29.77
C VAL A 305 -17.38 14.94 30.59
N GLN A 306 -17.78 14.28 31.69
CA GLN A 306 -18.43 14.80 32.90
C GLN A 306 -19.77 15.52 32.79
N ARG A 307 -20.84 14.83 33.25
CA ARG A 307 -21.74 15.40 34.26
C ARG A 307 -22.10 14.36 35.31
N THR A 308 -21.77 14.73 36.53
CA THR A 308 -22.09 14.09 37.81
C THR A 308 -23.57 14.22 38.16
N ASN A 309 -24.07 13.13 38.77
CA ASN A 309 -25.17 12.99 39.74
C ASN A 309 -26.60 13.47 39.41
N PRO A 310 -27.59 12.60 39.70
CA PRO A 310 -28.63 13.02 40.65
C PRO A 310 -29.02 11.96 41.70
N ASN A 311 -29.20 12.46 42.93
CA ASN A 311 -30.04 11.98 44.04
C ASN A 311 -29.61 10.76 44.87
N ILE A 312 -29.10 11.03 46.09
CA ILE A 312 -29.50 10.32 47.32
C ILE A 312 -29.52 11.31 48.50
N GLN A 313 -30.73 11.46 49.09
CA GLN A 313 -31.15 12.01 50.40
C GLN A 313 -30.90 13.48 50.74
#